data_AF-A0A7W1GPW0-F1
#
_entry.id   AF-A0A7W1GPW0-F1
#
_cell.length_a   1.000
_cell.length_b   1.000
_cell.length_c   1.000
_cell.angle_alpha   90.00
_cell.angle_beta   90.00
_cell.angle_gamma   90.00
#
_symmetry.space_group_name_H-M   'P 1'
#
loop_
_entity.id
_entity.type
_entity.pdbx_description
1 polymer ?
#
loop_
_entity_poly.entity_id
_entity_poly.type
_entity_poly.pdbx_seq_one_letter_code
_entity_poly.pdbx_strand_id
1 'polypeptide(L)'
;MLEGSVAYDEGAVVGRLVTLGAEPDCIAELFHYVRPIEPMGTALHRDDLDRLITRTTPTLAILDGITEAMTLHGLNPLDNTDTAKFGRMLPRRIAKTGAAVANLDHVTKDRDGRSRYALGAVHKLNGLDGAAYVLENRTPFGIGIGIKGRSTIKIAKDRPGQLRKHGLPSSGAMHWYGDLILDSQSERLATAWIEAPTEQPAQFRPTRVMAKISAALDKHGELSMRRIQAAVGGKSANNRLAIDCLILDGYVSERSPHEAVEAVLQGGPVSKPDSRDSPVTPRDSRVAPGTRDPVTPLIRGSRVAPRIGHQKPSRPRLPLRSVR
;
A
#
# COMPACT_ATOMS: atom_id res chain seq x y z
N MET A 1 7.51 -12.94 48.04
CA MET A 1 8.10 -13.19 46.72
C MET A 1 7.00 -13.65 45.77
N LEU A 2 6.40 -12.71 45.04
CA LEU A 2 5.59 -12.96 43.84
C LEU A 2 5.73 -11.70 42.97
N GLU A 3 6.92 -11.51 42.40
CA GLU A 3 7.12 -10.64 41.25
C GLU A 3 7.22 -11.55 40.03
N GLY A 4 6.24 -11.46 39.14
CA GLY A 4 6.17 -12.30 37.95
C GLY A 4 5.20 -11.74 36.94
N SER A 5 5.79 -11.15 35.89
CA SER A 5 5.26 -11.05 34.51
C SER A 5 4.11 -10.10 34.16
N VAL A 6 4.24 -8.79 34.43
CA VAL A 6 3.33 -7.78 33.79
C VAL A 6 4.07 -6.67 33.00
N ALA A 7 5.39 -6.56 33.06
CA ALA A 7 6.10 -5.34 32.61
C ALA A 7 6.62 -5.28 31.16
N TYR A 8 6.37 -6.26 30.28
CA TYR A 8 7.13 -6.34 29.01
C TYR A 8 6.61 -5.48 27.84
N ASP A 9 5.34 -5.03 27.86
CA ASP A 9 4.72 -4.36 26.69
C ASP A 9 4.56 -2.83 26.85
N GLU A 10 4.17 -2.37 28.05
CA GLU A 10 4.02 -0.94 28.36
C GLU A 10 5.35 -0.19 28.26
N GLY A 11 6.41 -0.77 28.83
CA GLY A 11 7.77 -0.23 28.71
C GLY A 11 8.28 -0.20 27.27
N ALA A 12 7.80 -1.12 26.41
CA ALA A 12 8.18 -1.15 25.00
C ALA A 12 7.53 0.00 24.20
N VAL A 13 6.28 0.38 24.49
CA VAL A 13 5.62 1.52 23.82
C VAL A 13 6.23 2.83 24.25
N VAL A 14 6.39 3.05 25.56
CA VAL A 14 7.03 4.28 26.09
C VAL A 14 8.47 4.39 25.58
N GLY A 15 9.22 3.30 25.61
CA GLY A 15 10.58 3.25 25.06
C GLY A 15 10.63 3.67 23.60
N ARG A 16 9.72 3.18 22.75
CA ARG A 16 9.65 3.59 21.33
C ARG A 16 9.31 5.06 21.15
N LEU A 17 8.40 5.62 21.95
CA LEU A 17 8.06 7.05 21.91
C LEU A 17 9.27 7.91 22.26
N VAL A 18 10.00 7.55 23.32
CA VAL A 18 11.25 8.21 23.71
C VAL A 18 12.30 8.08 22.61
N THR A 19 12.47 6.89 22.02
CA THR A 19 13.38 6.68 20.89
C THR A 19 13.03 7.56 19.69
N LEU A 20 11.75 7.82 19.45
CA LEU A 20 11.27 8.73 18.39
C LEU A 20 11.38 10.22 18.77
N GLY A 21 11.92 10.53 19.94
CA GLY A 21 12.19 11.89 20.41
C GLY A 21 11.05 12.53 21.22
N ALA A 22 10.06 11.77 21.67
CA ALA A 22 9.04 12.30 22.57
C ALA A 22 9.63 12.54 23.97
N GLU A 23 9.32 13.70 24.56
CA GLU A 23 9.78 14.06 25.90
C GLU A 23 9.03 13.24 26.96
N PRO A 24 9.72 12.66 27.97
CA PRO A 24 9.09 11.82 28.99
C PRO A 24 7.93 12.50 29.72
N ASP A 25 8.06 13.79 30.03
CA ASP A 25 7.02 14.56 30.74
C ASP A 25 5.77 14.72 29.87
N CYS A 26 5.93 14.98 28.56
CA CYS A 26 4.81 15.00 27.62
C CYS A 26 4.13 13.63 27.49
N ILE A 27 4.90 12.53 27.52
CA ILE A 27 4.32 11.18 27.50
C ILE A 27 3.48 10.96 28.77
N ALA A 28 4.03 11.28 29.95
CA ALA A 28 3.34 11.09 31.22
C ALA A 28 2.04 11.92 31.32
N GLU A 29 2.05 13.13 30.78
CA GLU A 29 0.89 14.04 30.81
C GLU A 29 -0.16 13.71 29.74
N LEU A 30 0.27 13.43 28.50
CA LEU A 30 -0.62 13.43 27.33
C LEU A 30 -0.91 12.04 26.76
N PHE A 31 -0.08 11.04 27.04
CA PHE A 31 -0.22 9.70 26.47
C PHE A 31 -0.86 8.73 27.47
N HIS A 32 -2.13 8.40 27.22
CA HIS A 32 -2.86 7.42 28.03
C HIS A 32 -2.90 6.07 27.33
N TYR A 33 -2.20 5.08 27.89
CA TYR A 33 -2.21 3.71 27.40
C TYR A 33 -3.25 2.88 28.17
N VAL A 34 -4.04 2.09 27.43
CA VAL A 34 -5.00 1.13 27.99
C VAL A 34 -4.79 -0.20 27.31
N ARG A 35 -4.61 -1.26 28.10
CA ARG A 35 -4.55 -2.64 27.61
C ARG A 35 -5.83 -3.38 28.01
N PRO A 36 -6.79 -3.59 27.10
CA PRO A 36 -7.97 -4.37 27.40
C PRO A 36 -7.60 -5.85 27.59
N ILE A 37 -7.99 -6.41 28.72
CA ILE A 37 -7.89 -7.86 29.00
C ILE A 37 -9.25 -8.56 28.99
N GLU A 38 -10.33 -7.78 28.98
CA GLU A 38 -11.70 -8.26 29.04
C GLU A 38 -12.59 -7.61 27.97
N PRO A 39 -13.67 -8.28 27.53
CA PRO A 39 -14.62 -7.69 26.61
C PRO A 39 -15.36 -6.52 27.26
N MET A 40 -15.60 -5.48 26.46
CA MET A 40 -16.54 -4.40 26.78
C MET A 40 -18.00 -4.86 26.64
N GLY A 41 -18.42 -5.79 27.50
CA GLY A 41 -19.76 -6.38 27.50
C GLY A 41 -20.67 -5.84 28.61
N THR A 42 -20.12 -5.52 29.77
CA THR A 42 -20.86 -5.06 30.95
C THR A 42 -21.10 -3.54 30.89
N ALA A 43 -22.13 -3.05 31.60
CA ALA A 43 -22.35 -1.61 31.75
C ALA A 43 -21.14 -0.93 32.40
N LEU A 44 -20.51 -1.60 33.35
CA LEU A 44 -19.32 -1.12 34.08
C LEU A 44 -18.13 -0.82 33.16
N HIS A 45 -17.73 -1.74 32.28
CA HIS A 45 -16.58 -1.52 31.40
C HIS A 45 -16.80 -0.39 30.39
N ARG A 46 -18.07 -0.15 30.01
CA ARG A 46 -18.43 0.99 29.15
C ARG A 46 -18.33 2.30 29.91
N ASP A 47 -18.80 2.34 31.15
CA ASP A 47 -18.72 3.52 32.00
C ASP A 47 -17.27 3.91 32.28
N ASP A 48 -16.37 2.95 32.47
CA ASP A 48 -14.95 3.22 32.70
C ASP A 48 -14.27 3.84 31.47
N LEU A 49 -14.55 3.32 30.27
CA LEU A 49 -14.05 3.91 29.02
C LEU A 49 -14.63 5.31 28.81
N ASP A 50 -15.93 5.49 28.99
CA ASP A 50 -16.59 6.79 28.80
C ASP A 50 -16.06 7.82 29.81
N ARG A 51 -15.80 7.42 31.07
CA ARG A 51 -15.13 8.25 32.10
C ARG A 51 -13.71 8.61 31.71
N LEU A 52 -12.93 7.66 31.21
CA LEU A 52 -11.57 7.92 30.76
C LEU A 52 -11.56 8.96 29.63
N ILE A 53 -12.35 8.73 28.58
CA ILE A 53 -12.43 9.63 27.43
C ILE A 53 -12.90 11.03 27.85
N THR A 54 -13.89 11.11 28.76
CA THR A 54 -14.39 12.39 29.26
C THR A 54 -13.35 13.13 30.08
N ARG A 55 -12.56 12.41 30.89
CA ARG A 55 -11.52 13.01 31.74
C ARG A 55 -10.31 13.48 30.92
N THR A 56 -9.90 12.70 29.91
CA THR A 56 -8.66 12.96 29.17
C THR A 56 -8.89 13.75 27.87
N THR A 57 -10.13 13.81 27.38
CA THR A 57 -10.52 14.53 26.15
C THR A 57 -9.55 14.32 24.99
N PRO A 58 -9.31 13.06 24.56
CA PRO A 58 -8.26 12.77 23.58
C PRO A 58 -8.56 13.41 22.23
N THR A 59 -7.54 13.98 21.60
CA THR A 59 -7.62 14.47 20.21
C THR A 59 -7.38 13.36 19.19
N LEU A 60 -6.65 12.31 19.60
CA LEU A 60 -6.34 11.11 18.82
C LEU A 60 -6.47 9.86 19.70
N ALA A 61 -7.18 8.85 19.20
CA ALA A 61 -7.24 7.52 19.79
C ALA A 61 -6.71 6.47 18.79
N ILE A 62 -5.74 5.68 19.23
CA ILE A 62 -5.14 4.60 18.43
C ILE A 62 -5.67 3.28 18.96
N LEU A 63 -6.35 2.52 18.10
CA LEU A 63 -6.81 1.18 18.40
C LEU A 63 -5.89 0.19 17.68
N ASP A 64 -4.96 -0.39 18.42
CA ASP A 64 -4.00 -1.36 17.92
C ASP A 64 -4.52 -2.80 18.08
N GLY A 65 -4.47 -3.60 17.02
CA GLY A 65 -5.02 -4.96 17.01
C GLY A 65 -6.54 -5.03 16.90
N ILE A 66 -7.13 -4.48 15.84
CA ILE A 66 -8.59 -4.52 15.62
C ILE A 66 -9.12 -5.96 15.52
N THR A 67 -8.35 -6.84 14.88
CA THR A 67 -8.74 -8.24 14.68
C THR A 67 -8.80 -8.97 16.02
N GLU A 68 -7.77 -8.80 16.85
CA GLU A 68 -7.66 -9.33 18.21
C GLU A 68 -8.77 -8.76 19.11
N ALA A 69 -9.01 -7.45 19.03
CA ALA A 69 -10.09 -6.81 19.76
C ALA A 69 -11.45 -7.40 19.38
N MET A 70 -11.76 -7.54 18.08
CA MET A 70 -13.01 -8.17 17.64
C MET A 70 -13.17 -9.58 18.20
N THR A 71 -12.10 -10.40 18.14
CA THR A 71 -12.11 -11.76 18.70
C THR A 71 -12.33 -11.75 20.22
N LEU A 72 -11.72 -10.82 20.97
CA LEU A 72 -11.97 -10.65 22.40
C LEU A 72 -13.46 -10.42 22.69
N HIS A 73 -14.18 -9.72 21.82
CA HIS A 73 -15.62 -9.50 21.95
C HIS A 73 -16.50 -10.63 21.39
N GLY A 74 -15.91 -11.77 21.01
CA GLY A 74 -16.63 -12.89 20.40
C GLY A 74 -17.18 -12.57 19.01
N LEU A 75 -16.59 -11.59 18.30
CA LEU A 75 -17.00 -11.16 16.98
C LEU A 75 -16.07 -11.74 15.91
N ASN A 76 -16.61 -12.09 14.75
CA ASN A 76 -15.82 -12.58 13.62
C ASN A 76 -15.28 -11.40 12.77
N PRO A 77 -13.94 -11.22 12.67
CA PRO A 77 -13.32 -10.15 11.86
C PRO A 77 -13.57 -10.27 10.35
N LEU A 78 -14.01 -11.43 9.88
CA LEU A 78 -14.36 -11.68 8.49
C LEU A 78 -15.85 -11.48 8.20
N ASP A 79 -16.69 -11.36 9.24
CA ASP A 79 -18.12 -11.09 9.10
C ASP A 79 -18.41 -9.59 9.10
N ASN A 80 -19.32 -9.20 8.20
CA ASN A 80 -19.62 -7.80 7.92
C ASN A 80 -20.49 -7.18 9.01
N THR A 81 -21.42 -7.98 9.52
CA THR A 81 -22.35 -7.56 10.55
C THR A 81 -21.60 -7.33 11.84
N ASP A 82 -20.69 -8.24 12.18
CA ASP A 82 -19.80 -8.17 13.33
C ASP A 82 -18.79 -7.03 13.22
N THR A 83 -18.19 -6.81 12.05
CA THR A 83 -17.32 -5.64 11.80
C THR A 83 -18.08 -4.33 12.01
N ALA A 84 -19.30 -4.23 11.50
CA ALA A 84 -20.12 -3.03 11.68
C ALA A 84 -20.58 -2.86 13.15
N LYS A 85 -20.88 -3.96 13.85
CA LYS A 85 -21.22 -3.97 15.28
C LYS A 85 -20.05 -3.48 16.12
N PHE A 86 -18.85 -4.03 15.92
CA PHE A 86 -17.63 -3.57 16.57
C PHE A 86 -17.37 -2.08 16.28
N GLY A 87 -17.47 -1.69 15.00
CA GLY A 87 -17.28 -0.31 14.58
C GLY A 87 -18.18 0.69 15.32
N ARG A 88 -19.46 0.35 15.56
CA ARG A 88 -20.39 1.17 16.35
C ARG A 88 -20.09 1.13 17.85
N MET A 89 -19.64 -0.01 18.35
CA MET A 89 -19.39 -0.24 19.77
C MET A 89 -18.23 0.61 20.30
N LEU A 90 -17.12 0.67 19.55
CA LEU A 90 -15.88 1.29 20.02
C LEU A 90 -15.40 2.47 19.16
N PRO A 91 -14.86 2.31 17.93
CA PRO A 91 -14.23 3.43 17.23
C PRO A 91 -15.19 4.57 16.90
N ARG A 92 -16.44 4.29 16.49
CA ARG A 92 -17.43 5.35 16.25
C ARG A 92 -17.91 6.02 17.54
N ARG A 93 -17.88 5.32 18.67
CA ARG A 93 -18.21 5.90 19.98
C ARG A 93 -17.15 6.93 20.37
N ILE A 94 -15.87 6.56 20.25
CA ILE A 94 -14.75 7.47 20.52
C ILE A 94 -14.79 8.64 19.54
N ALA A 95 -14.98 8.40 18.24
CA ALA A 95 -15.03 9.47 17.25
C ALA A 95 -16.13 10.52 17.51
N LYS A 96 -17.26 10.12 18.12
CA LYS A 96 -18.34 11.05 18.49
C LYS A 96 -17.95 12.05 19.57
N THR A 97 -16.86 11.83 20.30
CA THR A 97 -16.35 12.81 21.28
C THR A 97 -15.48 13.88 20.63
N GLY A 98 -15.26 13.82 19.31
CA GLY A 98 -14.42 14.75 18.56
C GLY A 98 -13.01 14.24 18.29
N ALA A 99 -12.61 13.09 18.85
CA ALA A 99 -11.31 12.49 18.62
C ALA A 99 -11.16 11.95 17.20
N ALA A 100 -9.99 12.10 16.60
CA ALA A 100 -9.59 11.29 15.46
C ALA A 100 -9.34 9.85 15.93
N VAL A 101 -9.83 8.84 15.20
CA VAL A 101 -9.64 7.43 15.58
C VAL A 101 -8.88 6.68 14.50
N ALA A 102 -7.70 6.19 14.84
CA ALA A 102 -6.84 5.39 13.98
C ALA A 102 -6.97 3.91 14.35
N ASN A 103 -7.47 3.11 13.41
CA ASN A 103 -7.61 1.67 13.56
C ASN A 103 -6.42 0.98 12.88
N LEU A 104 -5.60 0.26 13.65
CA LEU A 104 -4.47 -0.49 13.14
C LEU A 104 -4.85 -1.97 13.00
N ASP A 105 -4.51 -2.54 11.86
CA ASP A 105 -4.79 -3.94 11.56
C ASP A 105 -3.64 -4.51 10.74
N HIS A 106 -3.24 -5.73 11.08
CA HIS A 106 -2.21 -6.43 10.33
C HIS A 106 -2.83 -7.09 9.10
N VAL A 107 -2.31 -6.76 7.92
CA VAL A 107 -2.65 -7.50 6.70
C VAL A 107 -1.84 -8.79 6.64
N THR A 108 -2.50 -9.90 6.28
CA THR A 108 -1.79 -11.17 6.06
C THR A 108 -0.81 -11.03 4.90
N LYS A 109 0.33 -11.75 4.99
CA LYS A 109 1.50 -11.58 4.12
C LYS A 109 1.29 -11.96 2.64
N ASP A 110 0.08 -12.35 2.22
CA ASP A 110 -0.16 -12.74 0.84
C ASP A 110 0.03 -11.55 -0.10
N ARG A 111 0.93 -11.74 -1.08
CA ARG A 111 1.28 -10.73 -2.09
C ARG A 111 0.06 -10.27 -2.89
N ASP A 112 -0.94 -11.14 -3.07
CA ASP A 112 -2.25 -10.81 -3.69
C ASP A 112 -3.25 -10.20 -2.69
N GLY A 113 -3.04 -10.40 -1.39
CA GLY A 113 -3.89 -9.94 -0.29
C GLY A 113 -3.70 -8.48 0.12
N ARG A 114 -2.67 -7.79 -0.39
CA ARG A 114 -2.50 -6.32 -0.21
C ARG A 114 -3.44 -5.50 -1.08
N SER A 115 -4.29 -6.16 -1.88
CA SER A 115 -5.32 -5.48 -2.64
C SER A 115 -6.32 -4.82 -1.69
N ARG A 116 -6.94 -3.73 -2.14
CA ARG A 116 -8.11 -3.09 -1.49
C ARG A 116 -9.21 -4.10 -1.11
N TYR A 117 -9.17 -5.30 -1.69
CA TYR A 117 -10.23 -6.29 -1.76
C TYR A 117 -10.01 -7.54 -0.90
N ALA A 118 -9.00 -7.60 -0.02
CA ALA A 118 -8.99 -8.65 1.01
C ALA A 118 -10.35 -8.61 1.74
N LEU A 119 -11.02 -9.77 1.85
CA LEU A 119 -12.46 -9.83 2.14
C LEU A 119 -12.85 -9.03 3.41
N GLY A 120 -12.01 -9.05 4.45
CA GLY A 120 -12.21 -8.23 5.66
C GLY A 120 -11.87 -6.74 5.51
N ALA A 121 -10.96 -6.38 4.59
CA ALA A 121 -10.58 -4.99 4.31
C ALA A 121 -11.71 -4.22 3.62
N VAL A 122 -12.47 -4.84 2.70
CA VAL A 122 -13.58 -4.15 1.99
C VAL A 122 -14.64 -3.62 2.97
N HIS A 123 -14.97 -4.41 4.00
CA HIS A 123 -16.04 -4.08 4.93
C HIS A 123 -15.61 -3.09 5.99
N LYS A 124 -14.39 -3.26 6.53
CA LYS A 124 -13.73 -2.23 7.37
C LYS A 124 -13.61 -0.90 6.62
N LEU A 125 -13.27 -0.94 5.33
CA LEU A 125 -13.21 0.25 4.48
C LEU A 125 -14.57 0.89 4.28
N ASN A 126 -15.64 0.14 4.02
CA ASN A 126 -16.97 0.71 3.75
C ASN A 126 -17.50 1.57 4.90
N GLY A 127 -17.29 1.12 6.14
CA GLY A 127 -17.67 1.84 7.35
C GLY A 127 -16.78 3.03 7.72
N LEU A 128 -15.78 3.38 6.92
CA LEU A 128 -14.86 4.48 7.20
C LEU A 128 -15.35 5.82 6.64
N ASP A 129 -15.36 6.84 7.50
CA ASP A 129 -15.74 8.22 7.19
C ASP A 129 -14.53 9.14 6.92
N GLY A 130 -13.30 8.60 7.02
CA GLY A 130 -12.03 9.28 6.79
C GLY A 130 -11.15 8.60 5.73
N ALA A 131 -9.87 8.43 6.05
CA ALA A 131 -8.85 7.91 5.15
C ALA A 131 -8.36 6.53 5.57
N ALA A 132 -8.10 5.67 4.58
CA ALA A 132 -7.46 4.38 4.80
C ALA A 132 -6.11 4.34 4.09
N TYR A 133 -5.10 3.90 4.82
CA TYR A 133 -3.74 3.77 4.34
C TYR A 133 -3.32 2.30 4.31
N VAL A 134 -2.51 1.95 3.33
CA VAL A 134 -1.81 0.67 3.25
C VAL A 134 -0.32 0.97 3.34
N LEU A 135 0.36 0.34 4.29
CA LEU A 135 1.80 0.42 4.42
C LEU A 135 2.42 -0.82 3.78
N GLU A 136 3.27 -0.61 2.78
CA GLU A 136 4.04 -1.67 2.14
C GLU A 136 5.49 -1.57 2.58
N ASN A 137 5.95 -2.54 3.38
CA ASN A 137 7.35 -2.63 3.75
C ASN A 137 8.25 -2.77 2.50
N ARG A 138 9.25 -1.90 2.38
CA ARG A 138 10.27 -1.90 1.32
C ARG A 138 11.60 -2.37 1.87
N THR A 139 12.03 -1.74 2.96
CA THR A 139 13.23 -2.10 3.71
C THR A 139 12.81 -2.25 5.17
N PRO A 140 13.04 -3.40 5.81
CA PRO A 140 12.66 -3.62 7.20
C PRO A 140 13.20 -2.52 8.13
N PHE A 141 12.39 -2.13 9.10
CA PHE A 141 12.83 -1.31 10.21
C PHE A 141 13.73 -2.13 11.13
N GLY A 142 14.77 -1.52 11.68
CA GLY A 142 15.68 -2.16 12.63
C GLY A 142 16.29 -1.13 13.57
N ILE A 143 16.93 -1.64 14.62
CA ILE A 143 17.61 -0.85 15.65
C ILE A 143 19.11 -1.01 15.43
N GLY A 144 19.81 0.11 15.26
CA GLY A 144 21.26 0.10 15.05
C GLY A 144 21.71 1.30 14.22
N ILE A 145 22.94 1.75 14.46
CA ILE A 145 23.52 2.93 13.82
C ILE A 145 23.48 2.76 12.30
N GLY A 146 22.79 3.68 11.62
CA GLY A 146 22.71 3.73 10.15
C GLY A 146 21.70 2.75 9.53
N ILE A 147 20.90 2.05 10.34
CA ILE A 147 19.82 1.21 9.83
C ILE A 147 18.65 2.11 9.42
N LYS A 148 18.35 2.10 8.12
CA LYS A 148 17.23 2.84 7.53
C LYS A 148 16.16 1.87 7.05
N GLY A 149 15.00 1.92 7.71
CA GLY A 149 13.80 1.24 7.25
C GLY A 149 12.94 2.16 6.39
N ARG A 150 12.21 1.57 5.46
CA ARG A 150 11.34 2.28 4.52
C ARG A 150 10.03 1.52 4.34
N SER A 151 8.91 2.22 4.44
CA SER A 151 7.59 1.70 4.08
C SER A 151 6.86 2.68 3.17
N THR A 152 6.35 2.18 2.04
CA THR A 152 5.52 2.99 1.14
C THR A 152 4.13 3.15 1.71
N ILE A 153 3.64 4.39 1.79
CA ILE A 153 2.28 4.73 2.21
C ILE A 153 1.40 4.87 0.96
N LYS A 154 0.35 4.07 0.87
CA LYS A 154 -0.68 4.18 -0.18
C LYS A 154 -2.03 4.55 0.40
N ILE A 155 -2.72 5.49 -0.24
CA ILE A 155 -4.11 5.83 0.06
C ILE A 155 -5.02 4.80 -0.61
N ALA A 156 -5.66 3.95 0.20
CA ALA A 156 -6.66 3.00 -0.24
C ALA A 156 -8.06 3.60 -0.33
N LYS A 157 -8.41 4.50 0.61
CA LYS A 157 -9.68 5.23 0.66
C LYS A 157 -9.43 6.65 1.17
N ASP A 158 -10.19 7.60 0.64
CA ASP A 158 -10.06 9.01 0.97
C ASP A 158 -11.45 9.65 0.96
N ARG A 159 -11.99 9.91 2.14
CA ARG A 159 -13.21 10.69 2.36
C ARG A 159 -12.84 11.85 3.29
N PRO A 160 -13.15 13.12 2.95
CA PRO A 160 -13.95 13.59 1.82
C PRO A 160 -13.18 13.78 0.48
N GLY A 161 -12.01 13.17 0.27
CA GLY A 161 -11.30 13.24 -1.02
C GLY A 161 -10.21 14.30 -1.10
N GLN A 162 -9.62 14.67 0.03
CA GLN A 162 -8.66 15.79 0.12
C GLN A 162 -7.20 15.33 0.08
N LEU A 163 -6.92 14.04 0.20
CA LEU A 163 -5.57 13.51 0.34
C LEU A 163 -4.96 13.11 -1.00
N ARG A 164 -5.75 12.56 -1.91
CA ARG A 164 -5.27 12.06 -3.21
C ARG A 164 -4.60 13.13 -4.06
N LYS A 165 -4.94 14.41 -3.88
CA LYS A 165 -4.29 15.55 -4.57
C LYS A 165 -2.82 15.74 -4.20
N HIS A 166 -2.37 15.12 -3.10
CA HIS A 166 -0.99 15.15 -2.63
C HIS A 166 -0.23 13.84 -2.93
N GLY A 167 -0.86 12.88 -3.61
CA GLY A 167 -0.27 11.61 -3.96
C GLY A 167 -0.23 11.37 -5.46
N LEU A 168 0.58 10.40 -5.88
CA LEU A 168 0.68 9.95 -7.27
C LEU A 168 -0.14 8.67 -7.50
N PRO A 169 -0.63 8.40 -8.71
CA PRO A 169 -1.26 7.11 -9.02
C PRO A 169 -0.33 5.92 -8.70
N SER A 170 -0.89 4.85 -8.14
CA SER A 170 -0.17 3.61 -7.82
C SER A 170 -0.98 2.40 -8.31
N SER A 171 -0.40 1.20 -8.21
CA SER A 171 -1.04 -0.08 -8.51
C SER A 171 -2.50 -0.17 -8.01
N GLY A 172 -3.41 -0.58 -8.89
CA GLY A 172 -4.84 -0.65 -8.61
C GLY A 172 -5.48 0.74 -8.57
N ALA A 173 -6.47 0.93 -7.70
CA ALA A 173 -7.15 2.21 -7.55
C ALA A 173 -6.59 3.07 -6.38
N MET A 174 -5.39 2.76 -5.91
CA MET A 174 -4.73 3.45 -4.79
C MET A 174 -3.81 4.58 -5.28
N HIS A 175 -3.45 5.50 -4.38
CA HIS A 175 -2.47 6.57 -4.66
C HIS A 175 -1.27 6.43 -3.73
N TRP A 176 -0.05 6.48 -4.26
CA TRP A 176 1.18 6.59 -3.47
C TRP A 176 1.23 7.98 -2.84
N TYR A 177 1.17 8.04 -1.51
CA TYR A 177 1.19 9.30 -0.76
C TYR A 177 2.60 9.72 -0.34
N GLY A 178 3.53 8.77 -0.27
CA GLY A 178 4.91 9.01 0.14
C GLY A 178 5.54 7.75 0.73
N ASP A 179 6.81 7.86 1.10
CA ASP A 179 7.54 6.79 1.78
C ASP A 179 7.87 7.23 3.21
N LEU A 180 7.41 6.46 4.20
CA LEU A 180 7.82 6.61 5.59
C LEU A 180 9.25 6.08 5.71
N ILE A 181 10.17 6.96 6.10
CA ILE A 181 11.54 6.62 6.44
C ILE A 181 11.69 6.65 7.95
N LEU A 182 12.36 5.64 8.49
CA LEU A 182 12.82 5.64 9.87
C LEU A 182 14.33 5.38 9.84
N ASP A 183 15.08 6.34 10.36
CA ASP A 183 16.53 6.30 10.47
C ASP A 183 16.92 6.07 11.93
N SER A 184 17.42 4.86 12.23
CA SER A 184 17.94 4.54 13.56
C SER A 184 19.36 5.10 13.67
N GLN A 185 19.50 6.17 14.46
CA GLN A 185 20.78 6.81 14.71
C GLN A 185 21.52 6.13 15.87
N SER A 186 20.78 5.59 16.83
CA SER A 186 21.25 4.73 17.91
C SER A 186 20.11 3.87 18.45
N GLU A 187 20.38 3.06 19.48
CA GLU A 187 19.32 2.34 20.21
C GLU A 187 18.32 3.25 20.92
N ARG A 188 18.73 4.49 21.22
CA ARG A 188 17.94 5.46 21.99
C ARG A 188 17.39 6.61 21.16
N LEU A 189 17.75 6.67 19.86
CA LEU A 189 17.36 7.77 18.99
C LEU A 189 17.08 7.26 17.58
N ALA A 190 15.88 7.57 17.09
CA ALA A 190 15.47 7.37 15.72
C ALA A 190 14.69 8.59 15.24
N THR A 191 14.89 8.96 13.98
CA THR A 191 14.13 10.03 13.33
C THR A 191 13.24 9.45 12.25
N ALA A 192 11.99 9.90 12.18
CA ALA A 192 11.03 9.48 11.17
C ALA A 192 10.53 10.68 10.35
N TRP A 193 10.40 10.49 9.04
CA TRP A 193 9.81 11.49 8.14
C TRP A 193 9.11 10.80 6.96
N ILE A 194 8.25 11.56 6.28
CA ILE A 194 7.60 11.09 5.05
C ILE A 194 8.24 11.82 3.87
N GLU A 195 8.84 11.06 2.97
CA GLU A 195 9.32 11.56 1.68
C GLU A 195 8.13 11.65 0.72
N ALA A 196 7.92 12.84 0.14
CA ALA A 196 6.87 13.08 -0.83
C ALA A 196 7.09 12.20 -2.08
N PRO A 197 6.01 11.75 -2.73
CA PRO A 197 6.11 10.89 -3.89
C PRO A 197 6.62 11.72 -5.06
N THR A 198 7.78 11.34 -5.60
CA THR A 198 8.34 11.97 -6.80
C THR A 198 7.98 11.16 -8.02
N GLU A 199 7.47 11.81 -9.08
CA GLU A 199 7.36 11.18 -10.39
C GLU A 199 8.76 10.90 -10.92
N GLN A 200 9.26 9.71 -10.60
CA GLN A 200 10.41 9.18 -11.29
C GLN A 200 9.85 8.51 -12.54
N PRO A 201 10.35 8.86 -13.76
CA PRO A 201 9.96 8.12 -14.94
C PRO A 201 10.29 6.67 -14.65
N ALA A 202 9.26 5.82 -14.55
CA ALA A 202 9.46 4.42 -14.24
C ALA A 202 10.35 3.85 -15.34
N GLN A 203 11.64 3.69 -15.06
CA GLN A 203 12.55 3.10 -16.02
C GLN A 203 12.12 1.64 -16.11
N PHE A 204 11.39 1.32 -17.17
CA PHE A 204 10.84 -0.01 -17.38
C PHE A 204 11.99 -1.02 -17.31
N ARG A 205 11.98 -1.90 -16.30
CA ARG A 205 13.00 -2.95 -16.14
C ARG A 205 12.43 -4.29 -16.61
N PRO A 206 12.94 -4.89 -17.69
CA PRO A 206 12.47 -6.19 -18.19
C PRO A 206 12.96 -7.35 -17.31
N THR A 207 12.55 -7.43 -16.04
CA THR A 207 13.09 -8.37 -15.03
C THR A 207 13.07 -9.84 -15.46
N ARG A 208 12.01 -10.28 -16.17
CA ARG A 208 11.93 -11.65 -16.70
C ARG A 208 12.98 -11.92 -17.80
N VAL A 209 13.29 -10.90 -18.61
CA VAL A 209 14.33 -11.00 -19.65
C VAL A 209 15.71 -10.95 -19.00
N MET A 210 15.92 -10.06 -18.01
CA MET A 210 17.16 -9.99 -17.23
C MET A 210 17.51 -11.35 -16.63
N ALA A 211 16.57 -12.02 -15.93
CA ALA A 211 16.81 -13.34 -15.35
C ALA A 211 17.18 -14.41 -16.41
N LYS A 212 16.57 -14.36 -17.60
CA LYS A 212 16.92 -15.27 -18.70
C LYS A 212 18.31 -14.98 -19.27
N ILE A 213 18.71 -13.72 -19.33
CA ILE A 213 20.05 -13.32 -19.79
C ILE A 213 21.10 -13.79 -18.79
N SER A 214 20.91 -13.55 -17.49
CA SER A 214 21.81 -14.04 -16.44
C SER A 214 21.97 -15.56 -16.51
N ALA A 215 20.87 -16.31 -16.60
CA ALA A 215 20.92 -17.77 -16.74
C ALA A 215 21.61 -18.25 -18.03
N ALA A 216 21.50 -17.48 -19.13
CA ALA A 216 22.19 -17.79 -20.37
C ALA A 216 23.71 -17.57 -20.26
N LEU A 217 24.13 -16.50 -19.58
CA LEU A 217 25.54 -16.19 -19.30
C LEU A 217 26.14 -17.22 -18.33
N ASP A 218 25.43 -17.59 -17.27
CA ASP A 218 25.87 -18.63 -16.33
C ASP A 218 26.08 -19.98 -17.04
N LYS A 219 25.19 -20.32 -17.98
CA LYS A 219 25.22 -21.60 -18.69
C LYS A 219 26.27 -21.66 -19.81
N HIS A 220 26.46 -20.57 -20.53
CA HIS A 220 27.25 -20.56 -21.77
C HIS A 220 28.53 -19.73 -21.69
N GLY A 221 28.79 -19.09 -20.55
CA GLY A 221 29.91 -18.16 -20.37
C GLY A 221 29.65 -16.85 -21.10
N GLU A 222 30.73 -16.22 -21.59
CA GLU A 222 30.64 -14.94 -22.26
C GLU A 222 29.85 -15.00 -23.58
N LEU A 223 28.85 -14.13 -23.74
CA LEU A 223 27.99 -14.11 -24.93
C LEU A 223 27.90 -12.71 -25.54
N SER A 224 27.97 -12.65 -26.88
CA SER A 224 27.64 -11.41 -27.60
C SER A 224 26.13 -11.15 -27.60
N MET A 225 25.74 -9.89 -27.75
CA MET A 225 24.33 -9.47 -27.81
C MET A 225 23.49 -10.27 -28.82
N ARG A 226 24.08 -10.64 -29.97
CA ARG A 226 23.42 -11.46 -30.99
C ARG A 226 23.14 -12.87 -30.49
N ARG A 227 24.05 -13.47 -29.72
CA ARG A 227 23.90 -14.81 -29.13
C ARG A 227 22.93 -14.79 -27.96
N ILE A 228 22.97 -13.74 -27.13
CA ILE A 228 21.98 -13.50 -26.08
C ILE A 228 20.57 -13.44 -26.66
N GLN A 229 20.36 -12.66 -27.73
CA GLN A 229 19.05 -12.56 -28.38
C GLN A 229 18.59 -13.91 -28.96
N ALA A 230 19.49 -14.71 -29.52
CA ALA A 230 19.15 -16.04 -30.03
C ALA A 230 18.79 -17.03 -28.90
N ALA A 231 19.48 -16.96 -27.76
CA ALA A 231 19.27 -17.85 -26.62
C ALA A 231 17.99 -17.51 -25.82
N VAL A 232 17.73 -16.22 -25.61
CA VAL A 232 16.61 -15.73 -24.78
C VAL A 232 15.32 -15.52 -25.58
N GLY A 233 15.46 -15.28 -26.89
CA GLY A 233 14.37 -14.93 -27.78
C GLY A 233 13.78 -13.54 -27.50
N GLY A 234 12.60 -13.26 -28.05
CA GLY A 234 11.85 -12.02 -27.79
C GLY A 234 12.31 -10.80 -28.59
N LYS A 235 11.80 -9.62 -28.20
CA LYS A 235 12.06 -8.35 -28.90
C LYS A 235 13.47 -7.83 -28.57
N SER A 236 14.25 -7.51 -29.61
CA SER A 236 15.63 -7.00 -29.48
C SER A 236 15.75 -5.78 -28.55
N ALA A 237 14.75 -4.87 -28.56
CA ALA A 237 14.73 -3.69 -27.69
C ALA A 237 14.69 -4.05 -26.20
N ASN A 238 13.91 -5.07 -25.81
CA ASN A 238 13.82 -5.51 -24.42
C ASN A 238 15.09 -6.21 -23.96
N ASN A 239 15.76 -6.94 -24.86
CA ASN A 239 17.02 -7.61 -24.53
C ASN A 239 18.14 -6.57 -24.31
N ARG A 240 18.19 -5.50 -25.13
CA ARG A 240 19.13 -4.39 -24.93
C ARG A 240 18.88 -3.68 -23.60
N LEU A 241 17.64 -3.30 -23.35
CA LEU A 241 17.31 -2.66 -22.07
C LEU A 241 17.62 -3.54 -20.86
N ALA A 242 17.42 -4.86 -20.98
CA ALA A 242 17.76 -5.81 -19.93
C ALA A 242 19.28 -5.95 -19.71
N ILE A 243 20.10 -5.99 -20.78
CA ILE A 243 21.56 -6.05 -20.63
C ILE A 243 22.10 -4.75 -20.03
N ASP A 244 21.59 -3.59 -20.46
CA ASP A 244 21.98 -2.29 -19.92
C ASP A 244 21.66 -2.20 -18.42
N CYS A 245 20.47 -2.69 -18.02
CA CYS A 245 20.10 -2.76 -16.60
C CYS A 245 21.05 -3.68 -15.80
N LEU A 246 21.42 -4.84 -16.35
CA LEU A 246 22.32 -5.78 -15.67
C LEU A 246 23.76 -5.25 -15.57
N ILE A 247 24.22 -4.50 -16.56
CA ILE A 247 25.51 -3.81 -16.55
C ILE A 247 25.51 -2.71 -15.49
N LEU A 248 24.49 -1.84 -15.49
CA LEU A 248 24.36 -0.76 -14.51
C LEU A 248 24.29 -1.29 -13.06
N ASP A 249 23.66 -2.46 -12.87
CA ASP A 249 23.57 -3.11 -11.57
C ASP A 249 24.87 -3.86 -11.18
N GLY A 250 25.88 -3.91 -12.06
CA GLY A 250 27.17 -4.57 -11.81
C GLY A 250 27.15 -6.10 -11.92
N TYR A 251 26.09 -6.69 -12.46
CA TYR A 251 25.98 -8.15 -12.64
C TYR A 251 26.60 -8.65 -13.94
N VAL A 252 26.78 -7.77 -14.92
CA VAL A 252 27.30 -8.12 -16.26
C VAL A 252 28.38 -7.12 -16.67
N SER A 253 29.40 -7.59 -17.37
CA SER A 253 30.49 -6.76 -17.84
C SER A 253 30.06 -5.76 -18.92
N GLU A 254 30.61 -4.54 -18.87
CA GLU A 254 30.41 -3.51 -19.90
C GLU A 254 30.99 -3.92 -21.27
N ARG A 255 32.01 -4.78 -21.29
CA ARG A 255 32.62 -5.30 -22.53
C ARG A 255 31.72 -6.32 -23.22
N SER A 256 31.87 -6.41 -24.55
CA SER A 256 31.31 -7.49 -25.38
C SER A 256 32.45 -8.35 -25.92
N PRO A 257 32.36 -9.71 -25.89
CA PRO A 257 31.27 -10.53 -25.35
C PRO A 257 31.00 -10.26 -23.86
N HIS A 258 29.72 -10.25 -23.48
CA HIS A 258 29.30 -9.93 -22.13
C HIS A 258 29.51 -11.14 -21.23
N GLU A 259 30.07 -10.93 -20.07
CA GLU A 259 30.35 -11.96 -19.07
C GLU A 259 29.58 -11.65 -17.78
N ALA A 260 29.14 -12.67 -17.06
CA ALA A 260 28.60 -12.49 -15.72
C ALA A 260 29.72 -12.06 -14.77
N VAL A 261 29.53 -10.96 -14.04
CA VAL A 261 30.50 -10.50 -13.05
C VAL A 261 30.12 -11.13 -11.71
N GLU A 262 31.03 -11.89 -11.12
CA GLU A 262 30.85 -12.53 -9.81
C GLU A 262 30.95 -11.48 -8.69
N ALA A 263 29.92 -10.67 -8.53
CA ALA A 263 29.79 -9.77 -7.38
C ALA A 263 29.29 -10.58 -6.17
N VAL A 264 30.24 -11.01 -5.32
CA VAL A 264 30.12 -11.45 -3.92
C VAL A 264 28.72 -11.92 -3.49
N LEU A 265 28.52 -13.24 -3.55
CA LEU A 265 27.51 -13.94 -2.77
C LEU A 265 27.81 -13.81 -1.27
N GLN A 266 27.35 -12.72 -0.63
CA GLN A 266 27.03 -12.72 0.80
C GLN A 266 25.54 -12.42 0.98
N GLY A 267 24.75 -13.47 1.21
CA GLY A 267 23.38 -13.41 1.73
C GLY A 267 22.29 -14.00 0.83
N GLY A 268 22.16 -15.34 0.78
CA GLY A 268 20.95 -15.99 0.24
C GLY A 268 19.77 -15.98 1.24
N PRO A 269 18.60 -16.60 0.93
CA PRO A 269 18.13 -17.12 -0.36
C PRO A 269 16.84 -16.42 -0.86
N VAL A 270 16.70 -16.23 -2.17
CA VAL A 270 15.38 -15.97 -2.79
C VAL A 270 14.76 -17.30 -3.22
N SER A 271 13.69 -17.66 -2.53
CA SER A 271 12.87 -18.86 -2.77
C SER A 271 12.21 -18.85 -4.16
N LYS A 272 12.11 -20.05 -4.75
CA LYS A 272 11.42 -20.40 -6.01
C LYS A 272 9.98 -19.88 -6.07
N PRO A 273 9.40 -19.76 -7.29
CA PRO A 273 8.01 -20.09 -7.49
C PRO A 273 7.83 -21.36 -8.33
N ASP A 274 6.94 -22.17 -7.79
CA ASP A 274 6.38 -23.41 -8.31
C ASP A 274 5.70 -23.26 -9.66
N SER A 275 5.82 -24.35 -10.42
CA SER A 275 5.02 -24.74 -11.56
C SER A 275 3.52 -24.78 -11.24
N ARG A 276 2.69 -24.22 -12.12
CA ARG A 276 1.37 -24.75 -12.47
C ARG A 276 0.97 -24.20 -13.84
N ASP A 277 1.25 -24.98 -14.87
CA ASP A 277 0.59 -24.86 -16.17
C ASP A 277 0.35 -26.28 -16.70
N SER A 278 -0.89 -26.59 -17.04
CA SER A 278 -1.31 -27.83 -17.69
C SER A 278 -2.75 -27.65 -18.23
N PRO A 279 -3.11 -28.29 -19.35
CA PRO A 279 -3.10 -27.63 -20.65
C PRO A 279 -4.49 -27.56 -21.30
N VAL A 280 -4.67 -26.59 -22.22
CA VAL A 280 -5.81 -26.55 -23.13
C VAL A 280 -5.61 -27.56 -24.25
N THR A 281 -6.57 -28.48 -24.41
CA THR A 281 -6.65 -29.48 -25.49
C THR A 281 -7.16 -28.85 -26.80
N PRO A 282 -6.78 -29.39 -27.98
CA PRO A 282 -7.25 -28.90 -29.26
C PRO A 282 -8.64 -29.48 -29.59
N ARG A 283 -9.57 -28.64 -30.06
CA ARG A 283 -10.84 -29.08 -30.65
C ARG A 283 -10.71 -29.23 -32.15
N ASP A 284 -10.99 -30.43 -32.63
CA ASP A 284 -11.09 -30.80 -34.02
C ASP A 284 -12.50 -30.51 -34.60
N SER A 285 -12.50 -30.46 -35.92
CA SER A 285 -13.48 -30.10 -36.94
C SER A 285 -14.87 -30.76 -36.94
N ARG A 286 -15.88 -30.01 -37.43
CA ARG A 286 -16.78 -30.30 -38.59
C ARG A 286 -18.16 -29.63 -38.44
N VAL A 287 -18.61 -28.96 -39.51
CA VAL A 287 -19.93 -29.07 -40.22
C VAL A 287 -20.10 -27.83 -41.14
N ALA A 288 -20.51 -28.06 -42.39
CA ALA A 288 -20.77 -27.10 -43.47
C ALA A 288 -22.30 -27.05 -43.78
N PRO A 289 -22.80 -26.45 -44.90
CA PRO A 289 -22.70 -25.07 -45.39
C PRO A 289 -24.08 -24.44 -45.79
N GLY A 290 -24.10 -23.15 -46.18
CA GLY A 290 -25.18 -22.45 -46.90
C GLY A 290 -25.28 -20.97 -46.46
N THR A 291 -25.52 -19.93 -47.26
CA THR A 291 -25.85 -19.72 -48.68
C THR A 291 -25.61 -18.22 -48.96
N ARG A 292 -25.07 -17.91 -50.15
CA ARG A 292 -25.12 -16.68 -51.00
C ARG A 292 -26.13 -15.57 -50.58
N ASP A 293 -25.94 -14.25 -50.75
CA ASP A 293 -25.21 -13.43 -51.74
C ASP A 293 -25.19 -11.91 -51.29
N PRO A 294 -24.59 -10.95 -52.06
CA PRO A 294 -23.94 -9.73 -51.54
C PRO A 294 -24.63 -8.39 -51.89
N VAL A 295 -24.29 -7.27 -51.21
CA VAL A 295 -24.42 -5.89 -51.77
C VAL A 295 -23.35 -4.92 -51.22
N THR A 296 -22.78 -4.19 -52.18
CA THR A 296 -21.72 -3.15 -52.25
C THR A 296 -22.10 -1.77 -51.61
N PRO A 297 -21.15 -0.82 -51.38
CA PRO A 297 -21.29 0.33 -50.48
C PRO A 297 -21.64 1.68 -51.15
N LEU A 298 -22.00 2.69 -50.36
CA LEU A 298 -22.26 4.09 -50.78
C LEU A 298 -21.58 5.05 -49.77
N ILE A 299 -20.43 5.69 -50.08
CA ILE A 299 -20.16 6.93 -50.84
C ILE A 299 -20.56 8.26 -50.14
N ARG A 300 -19.51 9.11 -49.93
CA ARG A 300 -19.41 10.60 -49.80
C ARG A 300 -20.20 11.28 -48.67
N GLY A 301 -19.68 12.22 -47.87
CA GLY A 301 -18.56 13.14 -48.04
C GLY A 301 -19.09 14.55 -48.28
N SER A 302 -18.92 15.50 -47.34
CA SER A 302 -18.67 16.92 -47.60
C SER A 302 -18.53 17.76 -46.32
N ARG A 303 -17.68 18.78 -46.44
CA ARG A 303 -17.16 19.74 -45.46
C ARG A 303 -18.22 20.75 -44.99
N VAL A 304 -17.97 21.43 -43.86
CA VAL A 304 -17.78 22.90 -43.74
C VAL A 304 -17.76 23.30 -42.24
N ALA A 305 -16.78 24.13 -41.86
CA ALA A 305 -16.68 24.88 -40.61
C ALA A 305 -16.84 26.40 -40.93
N PRO A 306 -16.70 27.34 -39.97
CA PRO A 306 -17.45 27.57 -38.73
C PRO A 306 -18.15 28.96 -38.76
N ARG A 307 -19.04 29.29 -37.80
CA ARG A 307 -19.41 30.68 -37.50
C ARG A 307 -19.59 30.95 -36.01
N ILE A 308 -19.00 32.08 -35.61
CA ILE A 308 -18.97 32.73 -34.30
C ILE A 308 -20.33 33.39 -34.01
N GLY A 309 -20.75 33.38 -32.74
CA GLY A 309 -21.87 34.19 -32.25
C GLY A 309 -21.78 34.40 -30.74
N HIS A 310 -21.48 35.63 -30.32
CA HIS A 310 -21.54 36.12 -28.94
C HIS A 310 -22.97 36.10 -28.38
N GLN A 311 -23.13 35.74 -27.10
CA GLN A 311 -24.20 36.28 -26.23
C GLN A 311 -23.84 36.09 -24.73
N LYS A 312 -23.84 37.20 -23.98
CA LYS A 312 -23.85 37.26 -22.51
C LYS A 312 -25.25 36.92 -21.99
N PRO A 313 -25.38 36.49 -20.72
CA PRO A 313 -26.41 37.10 -19.89
C PRO A 313 -25.95 37.53 -18.49
N SER A 314 -26.75 38.46 -17.99
CA SER A 314 -26.71 39.31 -16.82
C SER A 314 -26.89 38.62 -15.45
N ARG A 315 -26.20 39.15 -14.43
CA ARG A 315 -26.43 38.86 -12.99
C ARG A 315 -27.73 39.49 -12.49
N PRO A 316 -28.46 38.86 -11.53
CA PRO A 316 -29.39 39.56 -10.67
C PRO A 316 -28.73 40.01 -9.35
N ARG A 317 -29.05 41.25 -8.93
CA ARG A 317 -28.78 41.83 -7.59
C ARG A 317 -29.89 41.40 -6.62
N LEU A 318 -29.53 41.08 -5.38
CA LEU A 318 -30.46 40.97 -4.24
C LEU A 318 -30.09 42.04 -3.19
N PRO A 319 -31.07 42.69 -2.53
CA PRO A 319 -30.82 43.85 -1.67
C PRO A 319 -30.59 43.47 -0.20
N LEU A 320 -29.78 44.31 0.45
CA LEU A 320 -29.57 44.39 1.89
C LEU A 320 -30.88 44.73 2.63
N ARG A 321 -31.13 44.07 3.77
CA ARG A 321 -31.99 44.60 4.83
C ARG A 321 -31.31 44.52 6.18
N SER A 322 -31.59 45.56 6.94
CA SER A 322 -30.92 46.10 8.12
C SER A 322 -31.26 45.39 9.41
N VAL A 323 -30.28 45.43 10.31
CA VAL A 323 -30.39 45.25 11.76
C VAL A 323 -31.33 46.29 12.37
N ARG A 324 -32.22 45.82 13.25
CA ARG A 324 -32.67 46.50 14.46
C ARG A 324 -32.73 45.46 15.56
#